data_AF-A0A8T5HDG7-F1
#
_entry.id   AF-A0A8T5HDG7-F1
#
_cell.length_a   1.000
_cell.length_b   1.000
_cell.length_c   1.000
_cell.angle_alpha   90.00
_cell.angle_beta   90.00
_cell.angle_gamma   90.00
#
_symmetry.space_group_name_H-M   'P 1'
#
loop_
_entity.id
_entity.type
_entity.pdbx_description
1 polymer ?
#
loop_
_entity_poly.entity_id
_entity_poly.type
_entity_poly.pdbx_seq_one_letter_code
_entity_poly.pdbx_strand_id
1 'polypeptide(L)'
;MNEKVRKDIIAVLKAVIVSLEKKDVLSLREISNKIIHSASIFQDEYSISTAVIVFALSKIIQRENLIDVRITTLLQKATHHLQKYQLNKYSNDMKKLINRISKSDSKLDLYIQHVMDEAHVKKASKIYEHGISLGQTAQILGISQWELMRYIGHTKIPESIIEKVSVRSRLKYIDELFGLN
;
A
#
# COMPACT_ATOMS: atom_id res chain seq x y z
N MET A 1 -7.81 -11.45 5.86
CA MET A 1 -6.63 -11.48 4.97
C MET A 1 -6.69 -12.72 4.08
N ASN A 2 -6.43 -12.57 2.78
CA ASN A 2 -6.35 -13.70 1.84
C ASN A 2 -5.08 -14.53 2.10
N GLU A 3 -5.15 -15.86 1.97
CA GLU A 3 -4.02 -16.75 2.24
C GLU A 3 -2.83 -16.55 1.32
N LYS A 4 -3.07 -16.21 0.05
CA LYS A 4 -2.03 -15.88 -0.92
C LYS A 4 -1.29 -14.61 -0.50
N VAL A 5 -2.03 -13.58 -0.07
CA VAL A 5 -1.48 -12.32 0.45
C VAL A 5 -0.64 -12.57 1.69
N ARG A 6 -1.14 -13.39 2.61
CA ARG A 6 -0.41 -13.74 3.84
C ARG A 6 0.95 -14.38 3.54
N LYS A 7 0.98 -15.39 2.66
CA LYS A 7 2.22 -16.07 2.27
C LYS A 7 3.19 -15.12 1.56
N ASP A 8 2.69 -14.25 0.69
CA ASP A 8 3.49 -13.23 0.00
C ASP A 8 4.12 -12.25 0.99
N ILE A 9 3.34 -11.69 1.91
CA ILE A 9 3.83 -10.79 2.97
C ILE A 9 4.87 -11.49 3.85
N ILE A 10 4.65 -12.74 4.27
CA ILE A 10 5.65 -13.48 5.07
C ILE A 10 6.96 -13.63 4.28
N ALA A 11 6.89 -13.98 2.99
CA ALA A 11 8.07 -14.12 2.15
C ALA A 11 8.83 -12.79 2.02
N VAL A 12 8.10 -11.70 1.81
CA VAL A 12 8.65 -10.34 1.73
C VAL A 12 9.32 -9.93 3.03
N LEU A 13 8.64 -10.08 4.18
CA LEU A 13 9.21 -9.71 5.47
C LEU A 13 10.49 -10.49 5.80
N LYS A 14 10.53 -11.79 5.48
CA LYS A 14 11.74 -12.61 5.62
C LYS A 14 12.87 -12.11 4.72
N ALA A 15 12.58 -11.83 3.45
CA ALA A 15 13.57 -11.30 2.52
C ALA A 15 14.12 -9.95 2.99
N VAL A 16 13.25 -9.07 3.48
CA VAL A 16 13.63 -7.77 4.06
C VAL A 16 14.57 -7.95 5.25
N ILE A 17 14.23 -8.83 6.20
CA ILE A 17 15.10 -9.10 7.36
C ILE A 17 16.51 -9.51 6.91
N VAL A 18 16.61 -10.44 5.94
CA VAL A 18 17.90 -10.88 5.41
C VAL A 18 18.65 -9.74 4.69
N SER A 19 17.96 -8.94 3.87
CA SER A 19 18.58 -7.79 3.18
C SER A 19 19.05 -6.71 4.17
N LEU A 20 18.32 -6.48 5.25
CA LEU A 20 18.71 -5.54 6.31
C LEU A 20 19.97 -6.03 7.05
N GLU A 21 20.03 -7.31 7.40
CA GLU A 21 21.19 -7.91 8.07
C GLU A 21 22.44 -7.86 7.19
N LYS A 22 22.30 -8.08 5.88
CA LYS A 22 23.38 -8.04 4.90
C LYS A 22 23.69 -6.63 4.37
N LYS A 23 22.91 -5.62 4.75
CA LYS A 23 22.94 -4.26 4.18
C LYS A 23 22.85 -4.25 2.65
N ASP A 24 22.07 -5.17 2.10
CA ASP A 24 21.89 -5.30 0.66
C ASP A 24 20.82 -4.32 0.16
N VAL A 25 21.27 -3.10 -0.13
CA VAL A 25 20.41 -2.00 -0.60
C VAL A 25 19.74 -2.33 -1.94
N LEU A 26 20.42 -3.05 -2.83
CA LEU A 26 19.90 -3.41 -4.15
C LEU A 26 18.73 -4.37 -4.00
N SER A 27 18.92 -5.46 -3.25
CA SER A 27 17.85 -6.42 -2.95
C SER A 27 16.67 -5.73 -2.26
N LEU A 28 16.92 -4.85 -1.29
CA LEU A 28 15.84 -4.17 -0.58
C LEU A 28 15.03 -3.25 -1.49
N ARG A 29 15.68 -2.60 -2.47
CA ARG A 29 15.01 -1.80 -3.50
C ARG A 29 14.13 -2.66 -4.40
N GLU A 30 14.63 -3.81 -4.87
CA GLU A 30 13.86 -4.73 -5.70
C GLU A 30 12.64 -5.29 -4.96
N ILE A 31 12.84 -5.72 -3.70
CA ILE A 31 11.75 -6.19 -2.83
C ILE A 31 10.72 -5.06 -2.65
N SER A 32 11.15 -3.82 -2.43
CA SER A 32 10.25 -2.67 -2.29
C SER A 32 9.39 -2.43 -3.53
N ASN A 33 9.99 -2.49 -4.73
CA ASN A 33 9.24 -2.34 -5.98
C ASN A 33 8.23 -3.47 -6.18
N LYS A 34 8.61 -4.70 -5.84
CA LYS A 34 7.73 -5.86 -5.94
C LYS A 34 6.53 -5.76 -5.00
N ILE A 35 6.74 -5.36 -3.74
CA ILE A 35 5.64 -5.26 -2.78
C ILE A 35 4.72 -4.07 -3.07
N ILE A 36 5.25 -2.96 -3.61
CA ILE A 36 4.42 -1.86 -4.12
C ILE A 36 3.53 -2.37 -5.27
N HIS A 37 4.10 -3.17 -6.17
CA HIS A 37 3.33 -3.81 -7.22
C HIS A 37 2.25 -4.75 -6.67
N SER A 38 2.57 -5.62 -5.70
CA SER A 38 1.57 -6.46 -5.03
C SER A 38 0.49 -5.62 -4.34
N ALA A 39 0.85 -4.55 -3.64
CA ALA A 39 -0.09 -3.63 -2.99
C ALA A 39 -1.01 -2.93 -4.00
N SER A 40 -0.50 -2.58 -5.18
CA SER A 40 -1.32 -2.02 -6.27
C SER A 40 -2.36 -3.01 -6.83
N ILE A 41 -2.08 -4.32 -6.73
CA ILE A 41 -2.98 -5.40 -7.19
C ILE A 41 -4.01 -5.75 -6.11
N PHE A 42 -3.55 -6.02 -4.88
CA PHE A 42 -4.41 -6.54 -3.82
C PHE A 42 -5.14 -5.45 -3.06
N GLN A 43 -4.54 -4.26 -2.96
CA GLN A 43 -5.12 -3.05 -2.37
C GLN A 43 -5.67 -3.23 -0.95
N ASP A 44 -5.25 -4.27 -0.22
CA ASP A 44 -5.65 -4.51 1.15
C ASP A 44 -4.73 -3.80 2.16
N GLU A 45 -5.25 -3.59 3.36
CA GLU A 45 -4.57 -2.86 4.45
C GLU A 45 -3.18 -3.43 4.78
N TYR A 46 -3.00 -4.75 4.66
CA TYR A 46 -1.75 -5.42 5.03
C TYR A 46 -0.72 -5.30 3.92
N SER A 47 -1.15 -5.41 2.66
CA SER A 47 -0.27 -5.20 1.52
C SER A 47 0.23 -3.76 1.45
N ILE A 48 -0.66 -2.77 1.64
CA ILE A 48 -0.29 -1.34 1.63
C ILE A 48 0.67 -1.02 2.78
N SER A 49 0.32 -1.38 4.02
CA SER A 49 1.18 -1.09 5.17
C SER A 49 2.55 -1.78 5.06
N THR A 50 2.59 -3.00 4.53
CA THR A 50 3.85 -3.70 4.24
C THR A 50 4.65 -2.94 3.17
N ALA A 51 4.02 -2.51 2.07
CA ALA A 51 4.70 -1.77 1.02
C ALA A 51 5.30 -0.45 1.53
N VAL A 52 4.56 0.31 2.34
CA VAL A 52 5.07 1.55 2.97
C VAL A 52 6.29 1.26 3.83
N ILE A 53 6.22 0.28 4.74
CA ILE A 53 7.34 -0.05 5.62
C ILE A 53 8.57 -0.47 4.81
N VAL A 54 8.40 -1.36 3.84
CA VAL A 54 9.52 -1.88 3.04
C VAL A 54 10.14 -0.77 2.17
N PHE A 55 9.31 0.10 1.58
CA PHE A 55 9.81 1.24 0.81
C PHE A 55 10.52 2.27 1.69
N ALA A 56 9.98 2.58 2.87
CA ALA A 56 10.63 3.45 3.82
C ALA A 56 11.99 2.90 4.24
N LEU A 57 12.08 1.61 4.56
CA LEU A 57 13.34 0.95 4.92
C LEU A 57 14.34 0.95 3.77
N SER A 58 13.91 0.76 2.52
CA SER A 58 14.79 0.85 1.34
C SER A 58 15.36 2.25 1.16
N LYS A 59 14.56 3.29 1.43
CA LYS A 59 15.02 4.69 1.38
C LYS A 59 15.88 5.10 2.55
N ILE A 60 15.62 4.59 3.75
CA ILE A 60 16.44 4.83 4.94
C ILE A 60 17.80 4.18 4.75
N ILE A 61 17.87 2.89 4.41
CA ILE A 61 19.16 2.20 4.29
C ILE A 61 20.04 2.79 3.17
N GLN A 62 19.41 3.32 2.11
CA GLN A 62 20.11 3.97 1.01
C GLN A 62 20.81 5.26 1.46
N ARG A 63 20.30 5.94 2.50
CA ARG A 63 20.89 7.17 3.04
C ARG A 63 21.76 6.92 4.26
N GLU A 64 21.24 6.09 5.15
CA GLU A 64 21.82 5.78 6.45
C GLU A 64 22.20 4.31 6.43
N ASN A 65 23.50 4.01 6.37
CA ASN A 65 24.04 2.65 6.33
C ASN A 65 23.77 1.82 7.62
N LEU A 66 22.91 2.31 8.50
CA LEU A 66 22.56 1.75 9.80
C LEU A 66 21.05 1.86 10.01
N ILE A 67 20.45 0.75 10.46
CA ILE A 67 19.04 0.67 10.83
C ILE A 67 18.97 0.27 12.30
N ASP A 68 18.03 0.88 13.05
CA ASP A 68 17.77 0.53 14.44
C ASP A 68 17.49 -0.97 14.56
N VAL A 69 18.30 -1.69 15.33
CA VAL A 69 18.17 -3.14 15.58
C VAL A 69 16.74 -3.52 16.00
N ARG A 70 16.05 -2.61 16.70
CA ARG A 70 14.68 -2.81 17.18
C ARG A 70 13.66 -2.89 16.03
N ILE A 71 13.95 -2.32 14.85
CA ILE A 71 13.15 -2.49 13.63
C ILE A 71 13.23 -3.95 13.16
N THR A 72 14.44 -4.52 13.06
CA THR A 72 14.63 -5.92 12.67
C THR A 72 13.92 -6.87 13.64
N THR A 73 14.03 -6.62 14.96
CA THR A 73 13.30 -7.41 15.97
C THR A 73 11.78 -7.33 15.81
N LEU A 74 11.25 -6.16 15.47
CA LEU A 74 9.81 -6.00 15.23
C LEU A 74 9.36 -6.68 13.95
N LEU A 75 10.15 -6.64 12.87
CA LEU A 75 9.88 -7.38 11.63
C LEU A 75 9.82 -8.88 11.89
N GLN A 76 10.74 -9.42 12.70
CA GLN A 76 10.73 -10.83 13.10
C GLN A 76 9.47 -11.19 13.90
N LYS A 77 9.07 -10.34 14.87
CA LYS A 77 7.83 -10.53 15.64
C LYS A 77 6.58 -10.47 14.76
N ALA A 78 6.50 -9.48 13.87
CA ALA A 78 5.40 -9.33 12.93
C ALA A 78 5.29 -10.58 12.04
N THR A 79 6.41 -11.05 11.49
CA THR A 79 6.49 -12.28 10.69
C THR A 79 5.97 -13.49 11.48
N HIS A 80 6.43 -13.64 12.73
CA HIS A 80 6.01 -14.75 13.59
C HIS A 80 4.50 -14.73 13.91
N HIS A 81 3.96 -13.57 14.27
CA HIS A 81 2.52 -13.42 14.52
C HIS A 81 1.70 -13.70 13.27
N LEU A 82 2.17 -13.26 12.10
CA LEU A 82 1.49 -13.51 10.84
C LEU A 82 1.49 -15.00 10.45
N GLN A 83 2.61 -15.70 10.67
CA GLN A 83 2.70 -17.15 10.49
C GLN A 83 1.68 -17.91 11.36
N LYS A 84 1.49 -17.45 12.60
CA LYS A 84 0.52 -18.02 13.56
C LYS A 84 -0.92 -17.50 13.38
N TYR A 85 -1.23 -16.77 12.30
CA TYR A 85 -2.55 -16.14 12.07
C TYR A 85 -3.00 -15.16 13.16
N GLN A 86 -2.07 -14.61 13.95
CA GLN A 86 -2.39 -13.66 15.02
C GLN A 86 -2.49 -12.23 14.46
N LEU A 87 -3.50 -11.98 13.62
CA LEU A 87 -3.65 -10.73 12.85
C LEU A 87 -3.65 -9.47 13.71
N ASN A 88 -4.35 -9.48 14.86
CA ASN A 88 -4.37 -8.33 15.77
C ASN A 88 -2.97 -7.97 16.30
N LYS A 89 -2.15 -8.99 16.61
CA LYS A 89 -0.78 -8.77 17.07
C LYS A 89 0.12 -8.31 15.93
N TYR A 90 -0.04 -8.90 14.75
CA TYR A 90 0.64 -8.46 13.54
C TYR A 90 0.36 -6.98 13.24
N SER A 91 -0.91 -6.57 13.18
CA SER A 91 -1.29 -5.16 12.97
C SER A 91 -0.69 -4.24 14.03
N ASN A 92 -0.61 -4.68 15.28
CA ASN A 92 0.00 -3.90 16.36
C ASN A 92 1.52 -3.78 16.19
N ASP A 93 2.20 -4.81 15.69
CA ASP A 93 3.63 -4.76 15.38
C ASP A 93 3.91 -3.86 14.17
N MET A 94 3.05 -3.87 13.15
CA MET A 94 3.13 -2.97 11.99
C MET A 94 2.97 -1.50 12.40
N LYS A 95 2.01 -1.19 13.29
CA LYS A 95 1.88 0.16 13.88
C LYS A 95 3.14 0.59 14.64
N LYS A 96 3.75 -0.32 15.42
CA LYS A 96 5.01 -0.03 16.12
C LYS A 96 6.17 0.21 15.16
N LEU A 97 6.23 -0.51 14.04
CA LEU A 97 7.23 -0.31 12.99
C LEU A 97 7.07 1.08 12.37
N ILE A 98 5.87 1.44 11.95
CA ILE A 98 5.54 2.73 11.35
C ILE A 98 5.88 3.88 12.31
N ASN A 99 5.47 3.77 13.58
CA ASN A 99 5.80 4.76 14.60
C ASN A 99 7.32 4.89 14.83
N ARG A 100 8.08 3.80 14.75
CA ARG A 100 9.55 3.88 14.85
C ARG A 100 10.17 4.53 13.64
N ILE A 101 9.73 4.14 12.45
CA ILE A 101 10.19 4.72 11.19
C ILE A 101 9.91 6.23 11.18
N SER A 102 8.71 6.66 11.58
CA SER A 102 8.35 8.09 11.65
C SER A 102 9.26 8.90 12.58
N LYS A 103 9.75 8.28 13.66
CA LYS A 103 10.68 8.91 14.61
C LYS A 103 12.10 8.98 14.10
N SER A 104 12.51 8.01 13.28
CA SER A 104 13.84 8.00 12.66
C SER A 104 13.90 8.79 11.36
N ASP A 105 12.76 8.97 10.68
CA ASP A 105 12.71 9.55 9.35
C ASP A 105 11.44 10.39 9.17
N SER A 106 11.63 11.70 9.06
CA SER A 106 10.55 12.66 8.85
C SER A 106 9.94 12.59 7.44
N LYS A 107 10.52 11.80 6.52
CA LYS A 107 10.02 11.64 5.14
C LYS A 107 9.01 10.52 4.98
N LEU A 108 8.56 9.89 6.07
CA LEU A 108 7.58 8.81 6.02
C LEU A 108 6.32 9.20 5.24
N ASP A 109 5.83 10.44 5.39
CA ASP A 109 4.65 10.93 4.67
C ASP A 109 4.85 10.89 3.14
N LEU A 110 6.06 11.22 2.66
CA LEU A 110 6.41 11.13 1.25
C LEU A 110 6.42 9.68 0.75
N TYR A 111 6.78 8.73 1.62
CA TYR A 111 6.78 7.30 1.29
C TYR A 111 5.37 6.73 1.26
N ILE A 112 4.53 7.12 2.21
CA ILE A 112 3.11 6.82 2.19
C ILE A 112 2.52 7.35 0.88
N GLN A 113 2.77 8.62 0.56
CA GLN A 113 2.29 9.23 -0.67
C GLN A 113 2.76 8.46 -1.90
N HIS A 114 4.04 8.14 -2.01
CA HIS A 114 4.57 7.39 -3.16
C HIS A 114 3.89 6.01 -3.33
N VAL A 115 3.71 5.26 -2.25
CA VAL A 115 3.04 3.95 -2.32
C VAL A 115 1.58 4.09 -2.69
N MET A 116 0.90 5.12 -2.15
CA MET A 116 -0.48 5.42 -2.50
C MET A 116 -0.60 5.83 -3.97
N ASP A 117 0.25 6.72 -4.47
CA ASP A 117 0.26 7.15 -5.87
C ASP A 117 0.47 5.95 -6.81
N GLU A 118 1.42 5.06 -6.53
CA GLU A 118 1.65 3.84 -7.30
C GLU A 118 0.45 2.87 -7.26
N ALA A 119 -0.21 2.74 -6.11
CA ALA A 119 -1.41 1.92 -5.97
C ALA A 119 -2.62 2.55 -6.69
N HIS A 120 -2.76 3.87 -6.65
CA HIS A 120 -3.87 4.64 -7.22
C HIS A 120 -3.76 4.82 -8.73
N VAL A 121 -2.56 5.07 -9.27
CA VAL A 121 -2.34 5.16 -10.73
C VAL A 121 -2.82 3.90 -11.44
N LYS A 122 -2.67 2.73 -10.81
CA LYS A 122 -3.22 1.47 -11.35
C LYS A 122 -4.71 1.28 -11.13
N LYS A 123 -5.30 1.96 -10.16
CA LYS A 123 -6.76 2.03 -9.98
C LYS A 123 -7.42 2.98 -10.98
N ALA A 124 -6.75 4.06 -11.37
CA ALA A 124 -7.20 4.93 -12.46
C ALA A 124 -7.23 4.18 -13.82
N SER A 125 -6.31 3.22 -14.02
CA SER A 125 -6.33 2.35 -15.21
C SER A 125 -7.29 1.16 -15.10
N LYS A 126 -7.79 0.84 -13.89
CA LYS A 126 -8.80 -0.19 -13.61
C LYS A 126 -9.90 0.39 -12.73
N ILE A 127 -10.81 1.10 -13.38
CA ILE A 127 -11.98 1.79 -12.82
C ILE A 127 -12.51 1.10 -11.56
N TYR A 128 -12.42 1.85 -10.46
CA TYR A 128 -13.39 1.91 -9.36
C TYR A 128 -13.97 0.60 -8.83
N GLU A 129 -13.17 -0.22 -8.14
CA GLU A 129 -13.78 -1.39 -7.51
C GLU A 129 -12.95 -1.93 -6.32
N HIS A 130 -13.60 -2.08 -5.17
CA HIS A 130 -13.21 -2.88 -3.98
C HIS A 130 -12.54 -2.19 -2.75
N GLY A 131 -13.34 -1.50 -1.93
CA GLY A 131 -13.48 -1.88 -0.51
C GLY A 131 -12.36 -1.61 0.52
N ILE A 132 -11.40 -0.70 0.27
CA ILE A 132 -10.42 -0.30 1.31
C ILE A 132 -11.15 0.47 2.43
N SER A 133 -11.16 -0.05 3.66
CA SER A 133 -11.58 0.75 4.81
C SER A 133 -10.52 1.81 5.09
N LEU A 134 -10.80 3.03 4.63
CA LEU A 134 -9.98 4.22 4.83
C LEU A 134 -9.58 4.40 6.30
N GLY A 135 -10.50 4.06 7.21
CA GLY A 135 -10.25 4.12 8.65
C GLY A 135 -9.19 3.15 9.15
N GLN A 136 -9.20 1.91 8.68
CA GLN A 136 -8.24 0.91 9.12
C GLN A 136 -6.84 1.19 8.55
N THR A 137 -6.77 1.58 7.28
CA THR A 137 -5.51 1.99 6.64
C THR A 137 -4.91 3.21 7.32
N ALA A 138 -5.72 4.24 7.60
CA ALA A 138 -5.29 5.42 8.36
C ALA A 138 -4.78 5.03 9.77
N GLN A 139 -5.51 4.15 10.46
CA GLN A 139 -5.14 3.68 11.80
C GLN A 139 -3.82 2.88 11.82
N ILE A 140 -3.55 2.07 10.79
CA ILE A 140 -2.30 1.31 10.67
C ILE A 140 -1.14 2.25 10.32
N LEU A 141 -1.36 3.15 9.36
CA LEU A 141 -0.37 4.14 8.92
C LEU A 141 -0.09 5.24 9.95
N GLY A 142 -0.90 5.33 11.01
CA GLY A 142 -0.72 6.35 12.05
C GLY A 142 -1.05 7.76 11.58
N ILE A 143 -1.80 7.89 10.47
CA ILE A 143 -2.26 9.16 9.91
C ILE A 143 -3.77 9.28 10.08
N SER A 144 -4.29 10.50 10.00
CA SER A 144 -5.74 10.73 10.02
C SER A 144 -6.40 10.23 8.74
N GLN A 145 -7.68 9.87 8.84
CA GLN A 145 -8.50 9.56 7.66
C GLN A 145 -8.54 10.74 6.69
N TRP A 146 -8.52 11.98 7.20
CA TRP A 146 -8.51 13.19 6.38
C TRP A 146 -7.21 13.36 5.58
N GLU A 147 -6.05 13.08 6.19
CA GLU A 147 -4.77 13.05 5.48
C GLU A 147 -4.81 11.98 4.40
N LEU A 148 -5.26 10.76 4.74
CA LEU A 148 -5.43 9.68 3.78
C LEU A 148 -6.38 10.05 2.63
N MET A 149 -7.52 10.69 2.91
CA MET A 149 -8.47 11.19 1.89
C MET A 149 -7.85 12.25 0.99
N ARG A 150 -7.06 13.17 1.55
CA ARG A 150 -6.37 14.20 0.77
C ARG A 150 -5.38 13.57 -0.22
N TYR A 151 -4.67 12.53 0.19
CA TYR A 151 -3.77 11.78 -0.68
C TYR A 151 -4.53 11.03 -1.79
N ILE A 152 -5.64 10.39 -1.45
CA ILE A 152 -6.51 9.70 -2.42
C ILE A 152 -7.14 10.70 -3.41
N GLY A 153 -7.60 11.85 -2.93
CA GLY A 153 -8.32 12.87 -3.71
C GLY A 153 -7.45 13.77 -4.58
N HIS A 154 -6.14 13.85 -4.34
CA HIS A 154 -5.22 14.66 -5.17
C HIS A 154 -4.85 14.03 -6.52
N THR A 155 -5.27 12.79 -6.79
CA THR A 155 -5.14 12.22 -8.12
C THR A 155 -6.19 12.85 -9.04
N LYS A 156 -5.75 13.77 -9.92
CA LYS A 156 -6.52 14.13 -11.13
C LYS A 156 -6.72 12.84 -11.92
N ILE A 157 -7.84 12.16 -11.71
CA ILE A 157 -8.33 11.13 -12.62
C ILE A 157 -8.45 11.86 -13.96
N PRO A 158 -7.68 11.51 -15.00
CA PRO A 158 -8.00 12.00 -16.32
C PRO A 158 -9.40 11.45 -16.63
N GLU A 159 -10.38 12.31 -16.79
CA GLU A 159 -11.72 11.99 -17.31
C GLU A 159 -11.70 11.43 -18.75
N SER A 160 -10.57 10.90 -19.23
CA SER A 160 -10.34 10.59 -20.63
C SER A 160 -10.20 9.09 -20.88
N ILE A 161 -11.30 8.36 -20.71
CA ILE A 161 -11.82 7.52 -21.79
C ILE A 161 -13.33 7.80 -21.86
N ILE A 162 -13.68 9.00 -22.31
CA ILE A 162 -15.00 9.21 -22.90
C ILE A 162 -14.95 8.41 -24.20
N GLU A 163 -15.41 7.15 -24.16
CA GLU A 163 -15.96 6.55 -25.38
C GLU A 163 -16.93 7.59 -25.94
N LYS A 164 -16.69 8.05 -27.16
CA LYS A 164 -17.56 8.99 -27.85
C LYS A 164 -18.88 8.28 -28.17
N VAL A 165 -19.70 8.05 -27.16
CA VAL A 165 -21.07 7.59 -27.31
C VAL A 165 -21.76 8.67 -28.13
N SER A 166 -22.16 8.31 -29.35
CA SER A 166 -22.81 9.23 -30.27
C SER A 166 -24.09 9.77 -29.64
N VAL A 167 -24.47 11.01 -29.96
CA VAL A 167 -25.75 11.61 -29.51
C VAL A 167 -26.92 10.68 -29.83
N ARG A 168 -26.85 9.96 -30.96
CA ARG A 168 -27.86 8.98 -31.38
C ARG A 168 -27.96 7.78 -30.43
N SER A 169 -26.83 7.27 -29.95
CA SER A 169 -26.78 6.19 -28.95
C SER A 169 -27.35 6.64 -27.60
N ARG A 170 -27.18 7.93 -27.24
CA ARG A 170 -27.74 8.50 -26.01
C ARG A 170 -29.26 8.65 -26.09
N LEU A 171 -29.78 9.12 -27.23
CA LEU A 171 -31.23 9.25 -27.44
C LEU A 171 -31.92 7.89 -27.40
N LYS A 172 -31.34 6.89 -28.09
CA LYS A 172 -31.91 5.53 -28.09
C LYS A 172 -32.00 4.92 -26.69
N TYR A 173 -30.97 5.12 -25.86
CA TYR A 173 -30.99 4.67 -24.47
C TYR A 173 -32.10 5.35 -23.66
N ILE A 174 -32.31 6.66 -23.86
CA ILE A 174 -33.38 7.40 -23.20
C ILE A 174 -34.75 6.88 -23.64
N ASP A 175 -34.95 6.64 -24.94
CA ASP A 175 -36.22 6.13 -25.45
C ASP A 175 -36.52 4.73 -24.89
N GLU A 176 -35.51 3.86 -24.78
CA GLU A 176 -35.65 2.53 -24.15
C GLU A 176 -35.91 2.63 -22.64
N LEU A 177 -35.26 3.56 -21.94
CA LEU A 177 -35.40 3.76 -20.50
C LEU A 177 -36.79 4.28 -20.11
N PHE A 178 -37.35 5.18 -20.92
CA PHE A 178 -38.64 5.81 -20.69
C PHE A 178 -39.80 5.18 -21.48
N GLY A 179 -39.53 4.09 -22.23
CA GLY A 179 -40.54 3.37 -23.00
C GLY A 179 -41.20 4.21 -24.10
N LEU A 180 -40.42 5.10 -24.74
CA LEU A 180 -40.89 6.01 -25.80
C LEU A 180 -40.82 5.38 -27.20
N ASN A 181 -40.53 4.07 -27.29
CA ASN A 181 -40.54 3.25 -28.50
C ASN A 181 -41.46 2.03 -28.33
#